data_AF-B2AWH7-F1
#
_entry.id   AF-B2AWH7-F1
#
_cell.length_a   1.000
_cell.length_b   1.000
_cell.length_c   1.000
_cell.angle_alpha   90.00
_cell.angle_beta   90.00
_cell.angle_gamma   90.00
#
_symmetry.space_group_name_H-M   'P 1'
#
loop_
_entity.id
_entity.type
_entity.pdbx_description
1 polymer ?
#
loop_
_entity_poly.entity_id
_entity_poly.type
_entity_poly.pdbx_seq_one_letter_code
_entity_poly.pdbx_strand_id
1 'polypeptide(L)'
;MMSAAPGRRAAALLRGSQRVCLQCARSSPTAAPLLRSTTTTTTLLPRRTFAAEATAPSSPIPEQPTTTTTQPPPTPGPGPSPYRIKSALILTRPPLLTRLPTPFESSFYLYQKRLNERLVAPFRKDYYFKQDTAHDLEWRIKLKERHGVPAKDIGRYNPRGRMAWNDEVLVGSTASSPETLTEVLLKDAEVRVSEDGELIAPEEIVPVEKPMPRRTEADEKGDKTRLDRKLDETLYLVVKKGREGKWGFPMGQVETDEALHHTAKRALAEAAGVNMNTWVVGRVPVAHQVIEPEIEPETKKLVKRGDKIFYLKGRIMAGQADLTGNTQGLTEFRWLTQREMEKVLPRSVWESVKGMVELR
;
A
#
# COMPACT_ATOMS: atom_id res chain seq x y z
N MET A 1 91.67 -33.66 -1.79
CA MET A 1 91.40 -32.22 -2.00
C MET A 1 90.14 -31.89 -1.21
N MET A 2 90.19 -31.51 0.08
CA MET A 2 90.54 -30.18 0.64
C MET A 2 89.86 -29.06 -0.17
N SER A 3 89.00 -28.18 0.36
CA SER A 3 89.01 -27.42 1.62
C SER A 3 87.58 -26.91 1.90
N ALA A 4 87.00 -27.05 3.09
CA ALA A 4 87.10 -26.19 4.29
C ALA A 4 86.07 -25.04 4.37
N ALA A 5 85.27 -25.07 5.44
CA ALA A 5 84.46 -23.97 5.97
C ALA A 5 85.35 -22.92 6.68
N PRO A 6 84.81 -21.73 7.07
CA PRO A 6 84.16 -21.59 8.40
C PRO A 6 82.90 -20.68 8.34
N GLY A 7 81.98 -20.60 9.30
CA GLY A 7 82.02 -20.89 10.72
C GLY A 7 81.98 -19.59 11.56
N ARG A 8 80.93 -19.45 12.39
CA ARG A 8 80.75 -18.55 13.58
C ARG A 8 80.19 -17.12 13.29
N ARG A 9 79.28 -16.55 14.08
CA ARG A 9 79.06 -16.67 15.54
C ARG A 9 77.67 -16.15 15.97
N ALA A 10 77.12 -16.76 17.01
CA ALA A 10 75.97 -16.33 17.77
C ALA A 10 76.26 -15.08 18.64
N ALA A 11 75.22 -14.30 18.93
CA ALA A 11 75.13 -13.47 20.13
C ALA A 11 73.68 -13.44 20.63
N ALA A 12 73.46 -14.05 21.78
CA ALA A 12 72.28 -13.93 22.61
C ALA A 12 72.56 -12.93 23.73
N LEU A 13 71.67 -11.96 23.92
CA LEU A 13 71.50 -11.15 25.14
C LEU A 13 69.98 -10.85 25.23
N LEU A 14 69.21 -11.64 25.97
CA LEU A 14 68.84 -11.46 27.38
C LEU A 14 68.02 -10.18 27.68
N ARG A 15 66.76 -10.44 28.03
CA ARG A 15 65.96 -9.85 29.13
C ARG A 15 65.57 -8.37 29.05
N GLY A 16 64.27 -8.17 28.85
CA GLY A 16 63.54 -6.93 29.18
C GLY A 16 62.07 -7.23 29.46
N SER A 17 61.79 -7.81 30.63
CA SER A 17 60.44 -7.98 31.17
C SER A 17 59.91 -6.61 31.59
N GLN A 18 58.88 -6.09 30.91
CA GLN A 18 58.05 -5.00 31.48
C GLN A 18 56.72 -5.56 31.99
N ARG A 19 56.76 -5.79 33.30
CA ARG A 19 55.67 -6.06 34.22
C ARG A 19 54.48 -5.13 33.96
N VAL A 20 53.32 -5.76 33.74
CA VAL A 20 52.00 -5.19 33.99
C VAL A 20 51.97 -4.67 35.43
N CYS A 21 51.71 -3.38 35.60
CA CYS A 21 51.56 -2.77 36.92
C CYS A 21 50.19 -3.17 37.51
N LEU A 22 50.19 -4.22 38.33
CA LEU A 22 49.07 -4.72 39.13
C LEU A 22 48.90 -3.95 40.45
N GLN A 23 48.97 -2.61 40.42
CA GLN A 23 48.94 -1.81 41.65
C GLN A 23 48.12 -0.51 41.63
N CYS A 24 47.11 -0.43 40.76
CA CYS A 24 46.02 0.57 40.92
C CYS A 24 44.68 -0.04 41.36
N ALA A 25 44.66 -1.33 41.75
CA ALA A 25 43.52 -1.93 42.43
C ALA A 25 43.63 -1.66 43.95
N ARG A 26 43.10 -0.52 44.41
CA ARG A 26 42.61 -0.29 45.79
C ARG A 26 42.12 1.16 45.94
N SER A 27 40.84 1.40 45.68
CA SER A 27 40.02 2.29 46.51
C SER A 27 38.53 2.11 46.19
N SER A 28 37.80 1.64 47.18
CA SER A 28 36.36 1.74 47.38
C SER A 28 36.16 1.58 48.89
N PRO A 29 35.05 2.02 49.53
CA PRO A 29 33.88 2.73 48.98
C PRO A 29 33.49 3.98 49.80
N THR A 30 32.68 4.86 49.22
CA THR A 30 31.78 5.73 49.99
C THR A 30 30.35 5.44 49.58
N ALA A 31 29.60 4.89 50.52
CA ALA A 31 28.19 4.56 50.44
C ALA A 31 27.34 5.80 50.74
N ALA A 32 26.24 5.97 49.99
CA ALA A 32 25.06 6.72 50.40
C ALA A 32 23.84 6.20 49.62
N PRO A 33 22.62 6.28 50.18
CA PRO A 33 21.72 5.13 50.20
C PRO A 33 20.64 5.10 49.11
N LEU A 34 20.20 3.88 48.85
CA LEU A 34 19.01 3.50 48.12
C LEU A 34 17.75 3.90 48.89
N LEU A 35 16.85 4.64 48.23
CA LEU A 35 15.44 4.73 48.61
C LEU A 35 14.61 3.92 47.61
N ARG A 36 14.04 2.82 48.12
CA ARG A 36 12.88 2.13 47.55
C ARG A 36 11.71 3.09 47.50
N SER A 37 11.03 3.17 46.37
CA SER A 37 9.59 3.47 46.37
C SER A 37 8.92 2.79 45.19
N THR A 38 7.64 2.55 45.41
CA THR A 38 6.81 1.47 44.89
C THR A 38 6.27 1.70 43.50
N THR A 39 5.97 0.58 42.86
CA THR A 39 5.17 0.42 41.64
C THR A 39 3.89 1.26 41.63
N THR A 40 3.70 2.04 40.56
CA THR A 40 2.37 2.40 40.04
C THR A 40 2.41 2.37 38.52
N THR A 41 1.92 1.26 37.98
CA THR A 41 1.62 1.08 36.56
C THR A 41 0.34 1.86 36.25
N THR A 42 0.45 3.01 35.60
CA THR A 42 -0.72 3.75 35.11
C THR A 42 -0.99 3.32 33.67
N THR A 43 -1.80 2.28 33.50
CA THR A 43 -2.39 1.86 32.23
C THR A 43 -3.51 2.83 31.88
N LEU A 44 -3.28 3.74 30.92
CA LEU A 44 -4.35 4.55 30.31
C LEU A 44 -5.07 3.71 29.25
N LEU A 45 -6.10 2.99 29.66
CA LEU A 45 -7.11 2.40 28.77
C LEU A 45 -8.22 3.43 28.50
N PRO A 46 -8.62 3.68 27.24
CA PRO A 46 -9.80 4.46 26.95
C PRO A 46 -11.06 3.66 27.31
N ARG A 47 -11.75 4.08 28.38
CA ARG A 47 -13.08 3.60 28.76
C ARG A 47 -14.08 3.91 27.64
N ARG A 48 -14.47 2.89 26.87
CA ARG A 48 -15.70 2.90 26.07
C ARG A 48 -16.86 2.54 26.98
N THR A 49 -17.73 3.50 27.26
CA THR A 49 -19.03 3.25 27.90
C THR A 49 -19.96 2.59 26.88
N PHE A 50 -20.08 1.27 26.94
CA PHE A 50 -21.23 0.57 26.36
C PHE A 50 -22.33 0.59 27.42
N ALA A 51 -23.43 1.29 27.13
CA ALA A 51 -24.68 1.12 27.87
C ALA A 51 -25.31 -0.19 27.39
N ALA A 52 -25.28 -1.21 28.24
CA ALA A 52 -26.08 -2.41 28.09
C ALA A 52 -27.37 -2.19 28.90
N GLU A 53 -28.50 -2.24 28.22
CA GLU A 53 -29.83 -2.15 28.81
C GLU A 53 -30.13 -3.51 29.47
N ALA A 54 -30.29 -3.51 30.80
CA ALA A 54 -30.63 -4.69 31.56
C ALA A 54 -32.15 -4.90 31.52
N THR A 55 -32.57 -6.04 30.98
CA THR A 55 -33.96 -6.51 31.03
C THR A 55 -34.29 -6.99 32.44
N ALA A 56 -35.30 -6.40 33.08
CA ALA A 56 -35.88 -6.89 34.33
C ALA A 56 -37.41 -7.11 34.13
N PRO A 57 -38.01 -8.08 34.84
CA PRO A 57 -39.22 -8.78 34.43
C PRO A 57 -40.53 -8.04 34.72
N SER A 58 -41.53 -8.38 33.91
CA SER A 58 -42.93 -7.93 33.92
C SER A 58 -43.71 -8.31 35.18
N SER A 59 -44.58 -7.39 35.62
CA SER A 59 -45.77 -7.66 36.45
C SER A 59 -46.79 -6.50 36.32
N PRO A 60 -48.08 -6.73 36.62
CA PRO A 60 -49.18 -6.45 35.69
C PRO A 60 -49.89 -5.08 35.84
N ILE A 61 -50.65 -4.79 34.79
CA ILE A 61 -51.51 -3.63 34.49
C ILE A 61 -52.59 -3.40 35.56
N PRO A 62 -52.90 -2.13 35.89
CA PRO A 62 -54.26 -1.71 36.25
C PRO A 62 -54.89 -0.82 35.15
N GLU A 63 -56.11 -1.15 34.78
CA GLU A 63 -56.98 -0.43 33.84
C GLU A 63 -57.45 0.93 34.38
N GLN A 64 -57.54 1.93 33.47
CA GLN A 64 -58.58 2.97 33.31
C GLN A 64 -58.00 4.23 32.61
N PRO A 65 -58.80 5.14 31.99
CA PRO A 65 -59.99 4.97 31.15
C PRO A 65 -59.79 5.57 29.74
N THR A 66 -60.65 5.22 28.81
CA THR A 66 -60.70 5.73 27.42
C THR A 66 -60.90 7.25 27.36
N THR A 67 -59.87 7.98 26.94
CA THR A 67 -60.01 9.34 26.40
C THR A 67 -59.90 9.32 24.89
N THR A 68 -61.04 9.60 24.25
CA THR A 68 -61.20 9.83 22.81
C THR A 68 -60.22 10.91 22.36
N THR A 69 -59.16 10.51 21.65
CA THR A 69 -58.22 11.46 21.04
C THR A 69 -58.67 11.70 19.61
N THR A 70 -59.31 12.84 19.38
CA THR A 70 -59.66 13.36 18.05
C THR A 70 -58.37 13.55 17.26
N GLN A 71 -58.16 12.76 16.20
CA GLN A 71 -57.05 12.97 15.27
C GLN A 71 -57.25 14.31 14.55
N PRO A 72 -56.25 15.19 14.47
CA PRO A 72 -56.31 16.34 13.58
C PRO A 72 -56.34 15.85 12.12
N PRO A 73 -56.98 16.62 11.21
CA PRO A 73 -57.13 16.21 9.81
C PRO A 73 -55.76 16.05 9.13
N PRO A 74 -55.64 15.13 8.14
CA PRO A 74 -54.39 14.94 7.41
C PRO A 74 -54.04 16.23 6.66
N THR A 75 -52.91 16.84 7.02
CA THR A 75 -52.28 17.91 6.25
C THR A 75 -52.13 17.45 4.80
N PRO A 76 -52.54 18.26 3.80
CA PRO A 76 -52.29 17.92 2.40
C PRO A 76 -50.80 17.69 2.20
N GLY A 77 -50.43 16.50 1.73
CA GLY A 77 -49.04 16.14 1.50
C GLY A 77 -48.36 17.17 0.59
N PRO A 78 -47.06 17.46 0.79
CA PRO A 78 -46.34 18.40 -0.06
C PRO A 78 -46.46 17.94 -1.52
N GLY A 79 -46.71 18.90 -2.42
CA GLY A 79 -46.76 18.64 -3.86
C GLY A 79 -45.49 17.92 -4.37
N PRO A 80 -45.53 17.34 -5.57
CA PRO A 80 -44.42 16.56 -6.11
C PRO A 80 -43.12 17.37 -6.06
N SER A 81 -42.08 16.81 -5.42
CA SER A 81 -40.80 17.50 -5.25
C SER A 81 -40.21 17.87 -6.62
N PRO A 82 -39.63 19.08 -6.75
CA PRO A 82 -39.03 19.51 -8.02
C PRO A 82 -37.77 18.71 -8.37
N TYR A 83 -37.20 18.00 -7.40
CA TYR A 83 -36.02 17.15 -7.55
C TYR A 83 -36.36 15.67 -7.40
N ARG A 84 -35.70 14.83 -8.22
CA ARG A 84 -35.55 13.40 -7.99
C ARG A 84 -34.21 13.14 -7.30
N ILE A 85 -34.22 12.25 -6.32
CA ILE A 85 -33.01 11.82 -5.63
C ILE A 85 -32.48 10.58 -6.34
N LYS A 86 -31.20 10.61 -6.72
CA LYS A 86 -30.50 9.49 -7.33
C LYS A 86 -29.28 9.12 -6.50
N SER A 87 -29.00 7.83 -6.46
CA SER A 87 -27.80 7.30 -5.84
C SER A 87 -26.92 6.69 -6.93
N ALA A 88 -25.66 7.11 -6.97
CA ALA A 88 -24.67 6.66 -7.92
C ALA A 88 -23.49 6.00 -7.19
N LEU A 89 -22.88 5.00 -7.81
CA LEU A 89 -21.74 4.28 -7.25
C LEU A 89 -20.48 4.53 -8.06
N ILE A 90 -19.48 5.14 -7.42
CA ILE A 90 -18.12 5.23 -7.94
C ILE A 90 -17.39 3.96 -7.50
N LEU A 91 -17.42 2.93 -8.34
CA LEU A 91 -16.72 1.67 -8.08
C LEU A 91 -15.25 1.81 -8.49
N THR A 92 -14.34 1.48 -7.57
CA THR A 92 -12.90 1.67 -7.76
C THR A 92 -12.12 0.38 -7.52
N ARG A 93 -11.14 0.11 -8.39
CA ARG A 93 -10.10 -0.89 -8.14
C ARG A 93 -8.87 -0.18 -7.58
N PRO A 94 -8.44 -0.46 -6.34
CA PRO A 94 -7.25 0.17 -5.75
C PRO A 94 -5.97 -0.31 -6.46
N PRO A 95 -4.87 0.44 -6.40
CA PRO A 95 -3.58 -0.01 -6.90
C PRO A 95 -3.15 -1.31 -6.24
N LEU A 96 -2.73 -2.27 -7.05
CA LEU A 96 -2.19 -3.56 -6.63
C LEU A 96 -0.67 -3.52 -6.48
N LEU A 97 0.01 -2.59 -7.15
CA LEU A 97 1.44 -2.39 -7.06
C LEU A 97 1.81 -1.08 -6.37
N THR A 98 3.00 -1.07 -5.75
CA THR A 98 3.64 0.16 -5.28
C THR A 98 3.97 1.07 -6.47
N ARG A 99 3.93 2.38 -6.28
CA ARG A 99 4.35 3.33 -7.31
C ARG A 99 5.85 3.17 -7.61
N LEU A 100 6.24 3.50 -8.84
CA LEU A 100 7.65 3.61 -9.17
C LEU A 100 8.28 4.80 -8.41
N PRO A 101 9.48 4.63 -7.83
CA PRO A 101 10.22 5.73 -7.25
C PRO A 101 10.63 6.71 -8.36
N THR A 102 10.62 8.00 -8.04
CA THR A 102 11.19 9.02 -8.93
C THR A 102 12.71 8.86 -8.98
N PRO A 103 13.41 9.39 -10.02
CA PRO A 103 14.87 9.34 -10.09
C PRO A 103 15.58 9.99 -8.89
N PHE A 104 14.95 11.00 -8.28
CA PHE A 104 15.45 11.61 -7.06
C PHE A 104 15.31 10.66 -5.86
N GLU A 105 14.15 10.04 -5.68
CA GLU A 105 13.91 9.10 -4.58
C GLU A 105 14.81 7.87 -4.64
N SER A 106 15.02 7.30 -5.83
CA SER A 106 15.94 6.16 -5.99
C SER A 106 17.38 6.53 -5.60
N SER A 107 17.84 7.72 -6.03
CA SER A 107 19.15 8.25 -5.67
C SER A 107 19.27 8.55 -4.17
N PHE A 108 18.22 9.14 -3.59
CA PHE A 108 18.14 9.42 -2.16
C PHE A 108 18.18 8.13 -1.32
N TYR A 109 17.45 7.08 -1.73
CA TYR A 109 17.49 5.80 -1.02
C TYR A 109 18.87 5.17 -1.05
N LEU A 110 19.58 5.20 -2.20
CA LEU A 110 20.95 4.71 -2.27
C LEU A 110 21.89 5.50 -1.35
N TYR A 111 21.77 6.84 -1.36
CA TYR A 111 22.53 7.72 -0.48
C TYR A 111 22.32 7.36 1.00
N GLN A 112 21.06 7.24 1.42
CA GLN A 112 20.72 6.88 2.80
C GLN A 112 21.21 5.48 3.19
N LYS A 113 21.19 4.50 2.26
CA LYS A 113 21.73 3.16 2.51
C LYS A 113 23.24 3.18 2.76
N ARG A 114 24.00 3.99 2.02
CA ARG A 114 25.45 4.15 2.26
C ARG A 114 25.76 4.87 3.56
N LEU A 115 24.97 5.88 3.93
CA LEU A 115 25.07 6.49 5.26
C LEU A 115 24.77 5.49 6.36
N ASN A 116 23.74 4.65 6.18
CA ASN A 116 23.42 3.59 7.13
C ASN A 116 24.58 2.61 7.29
N GLU A 117 25.25 2.21 6.20
CA GLU A 117 26.44 1.33 6.22
C GLU A 117 27.58 1.90 7.09
N ARG A 118 27.69 3.23 7.22
CA ARG A 118 28.70 3.88 8.08
C ARG A 118 28.36 3.82 9.57
N LEU A 119 27.06 3.82 9.89
CA LEU A 119 26.57 3.98 11.26
C LEU A 119 26.17 2.64 11.90
N VAL A 120 25.75 1.68 11.09
CA VAL A 120 25.28 0.39 11.55
C VAL A 120 26.43 -0.47 12.09
N ALA A 121 26.12 -1.35 13.03
CA ALA A 121 27.05 -2.37 13.48
C ALA A 121 27.42 -3.32 12.31
N PRO A 122 28.66 -3.82 12.27
CA PRO A 122 29.09 -4.70 11.18
C PRO A 122 28.30 -6.02 11.18
N PHE A 123 28.02 -6.53 9.98
CA PHE A 123 27.34 -7.81 9.81
C PHE A 123 28.17 -8.98 10.36
N ARG A 124 27.63 -9.71 11.34
CA ARG A 124 28.28 -10.87 11.96
C ARG A 124 27.82 -12.15 11.28
N LYS A 125 28.60 -12.65 10.31
CA LYS A 125 28.23 -13.84 9.53
C LYS A 125 28.04 -15.09 10.39
N ASP A 126 28.86 -15.28 11.44
CA ASP A 126 28.87 -16.50 12.26
C ASP A 126 27.56 -16.69 13.06
N TYR A 127 26.77 -15.62 13.19
CA TYR A 127 25.44 -15.69 13.79
C TYR A 127 24.42 -16.34 12.85
N TYR A 128 24.57 -16.16 11.54
CA TYR A 128 23.62 -16.64 10.52
C TYR A 128 24.10 -17.91 9.83
N PHE A 129 25.41 -18.04 9.59
CA PHE A 129 26.03 -19.15 8.90
C PHE A 129 27.02 -19.85 9.83
N LYS A 130 26.81 -21.14 10.06
CA LYS A 130 27.76 -21.97 10.79
C LYS A 130 29.00 -22.19 9.92
N GLN A 131 30.16 -22.24 10.57
CA GLN A 131 31.44 -22.45 9.89
C GLN A 131 31.44 -23.79 9.13
N ASP A 132 32.13 -23.79 7.98
CA ASP A 132 32.35 -24.96 7.11
C ASP A 132 31.06 -25.65 6.64
N THR A 133 30.00 -24.87 6.45
CA THR A 133 28.76 -25.31 5.77
C THR A 133 28.74 -24.82 4.33
N ALA A 134 28.00 -25.50 3.46
CA ALA A 134 27.80 -25.09 2.06
C ALA A 134 27.36 -23.62 1.95
N HIS A 135 26.47 -23.17 2.83
CA HIS A 135 26.02 -21.77 2.89
C HIS A 135 27.10 -20.78 3.33
N ASP A 136 28.01 -21.14 4.26
CA ASP A 136 29.14 -20.26 4.61
C ASP A 136 30.15 -20.15 3.47
N LEU A 137 30.43 -21.27 2.78
CA LEU A 137 31.29 -21.29 1.61
C LEU A 137 30.72 -20.38 0.52
N GLU A 138 29.44 -20.57 0.20
CA GLU A 138 28.71 -19.77 -0.78
C GLU A 138 28.72 -18.28 -0.43
N TRP A 139 28.41 -17.95 0.82
CA TRP A 139 28.46 -16.57 1.31
C TRP A 139 29.85 -15.96 1.13
N ARG A 140 30.92 -16.68 1.48
CA ARG A 140 32.31 -16.21 1.32
C ARG A 140 32.68 -15.96 -0.13
N ILE A 141 32.28 -16.86 -1.03
CA ILE A 141 32.53 -16.73 -2.48
C ILE A 141 31.84 -15.46 -3.01
N LYS A 142 30.53 -15.32 -2.76
CA LYS A 142 29.74 -14.15 -3.20
C LYS A 142 30.20 -12.85 -2.55
N LEU A 143 30.62 -12.89 -1.29
CA LEU A 143 31.17 -11.73 -0.57
C LEU A 143 32.50 -11.26 -1.17
N LYS A 144 33.36 -12.19 -1.60
CA LYS A 144 34.63 -11.86 -2.27
C LYS A 144 34.39 -11.13 -3.59
N GLU A 145 33.41 -11.57 -4.37
CA GLU A 145 33.00 -10.88 -5.61
C GLU A 145 32.45 -9.48 -5.34
N ARG A 146 31.73 -9.30 -4.23
CA ARG A 146 31.26 -7.99 -3.76
C ARG A 146 32.35 -7.18 -3.02
N HIS A 147 33.62 -7.59 -3.13
CA HIS A 147 34.76 -6.93 -2.49
C HIS A 147 34.62 -6.71 -0.98
N GLY A 148 33.99 -7.66 -0.28
CA GLY A 148 33.82 -7.61 1.17
C GLY A 148 32.59 -6.85 1.65
N VAL A 149 31.73 -6.35 0.75
CA VAL A 149 30.50 -5.63 1.11
C VAL A 149 29.35 -6.62 1.35
N PRO A 150 28.80 -6.71 2.57
CA PRO A 150 27.72 -7.66 2.89
C PRO A 150 26.37 -7.32 2.27
N ALA A 151 26.12 -6.04 1.99
CA ALA A 151 24.97 -5.56 1.23
C ALA A 151 25.12 -5.86 -0.27
N LYS A 152 23.98 -5.91 -0.99
CA LYS A 152 23.93 -6.25 -2.42
C LYS A 152 23.55 -5.05 -3.28
N ASP A 153 22.89 -4.07 -2.66
CA ASP A 153 22.15 -2.98 -3.27
C ASP A 153 22.83 -1.60 -3.15
N ILE A 154 24.04 -1.53 -2.61
CA ILE A 154 24.79 -0.27 -2.42
C ILE A 154 26.01 -0.12 -3.35
N GLY A 155 26.26 -1.14 -4.18
CA GLY A 155 27.48 -1.27 -4.97
C GLY A 155 28.72 -1.47 -4.08
N ARG A 156 29.89 -1.09 -4.61
CA ARG A 156 31.16 -1.20 -3.89
C ARG A 156 31.38 0.05 -3.04
N TYR A 157 31.08 -0.05 -1.74
CA TYR A 157 31.36 1.00 -0.77
C TYR A 157 31.93 0.40 0.51
N ASN A 158 33.01 0.99 1.04
CA ASN A 158 33.61 0.59 2.31
C ASN A 158 33.39 1.70 3.35
N PRO A 159 32.62 1.45 4.42
CA PRO A 159 32.32 2.46 5.43
C PRO A 159 33.54 2.85 6.29
N ARG A 160 34.62 2.06 6.26
CA ARG A 160 35.81 2.26 7.09
C ARG A 160 37.06 2.43 6.23
N GLY A 161 38.04 3.17 6.75
CA GLY A 161 39.34 3.39 6.10
C GLY A 161 39.41 4.69 5.29
N ARG A 162 40.52 4.89 4.59
CA ARG A 162 40.88 6.18 3.96
C ARG A 162 39.92 6.65 2.87
N MET A 163 39.17 5.74 2.23
CA MET A 163 38.21 6.05 1.15
C MET A 163 36.75 6.07 1.61
N ALA A 164 36.49 6.05 2.92
CA ALA A 164 35.11 6.06 3.44
C ALA A 164 34.35 7.36 3.12
N TRP A 165 35.06 8.45 2.83
CA TRP A 165 34.49 9.73 2.41
C TRP A 165 33.85 9.68 1.01
N ASN A 166 34.20 8.69 0.17
CA ASN A 166 33.69 8.57 -1.19
C ASN A 166 32.42 7.71 -1.21
N ASP A 167 31.41 8.13 -0.45
CA ASP A 167 30.10 7.48 -0.33
C ASP A 167 29.07 8.00 -1.33
N GLU A 168 29.26 9.20 -1.86
CA GLU A 168 28.39 9.74 -2.90
C GLU A 168 28.65 9.13 -4.28
N VAL A 169 27.63 9.13 -5.12
CA VAL A 169 27.67 8.56 -6.47
C VAL A 169 27.53 9.68 -7.49
N LEU A 170 28.32 9.61 -8.56
CA LEU A 170 28.25 10.58 -9.66
C LEU A 170 26.93 10.46 -10.43
N VAL A 171 26.50 11.58 -11.01
CA VAL A 171 25.33 11.66 -11.88
C VAL A 171 25.49 10.70 -13.07
N GLY A 172 24.40 10.01 -13.43
CA GLY A 172 24.39 9.03 -14.52
C GLY A 172 24.76 7.61 -14.11
N SER A 173 25.01 7.36 -12.81
CA SER A 173 25.17 6.00 -12.31
C SER A 173 23.86 5.20 -12.36
N THR A 174 23.96 3.96 -12.80
CA THR A 174 22.85 2.99 -12.79
C THR A 174 22.69 2.27 -11.44
N ALA A 175 23.60 2.47 -10.49
CA ALA A 175 23.62 1.73 -9.23
C ALA A 175 22.38 1.97 -8.34
N SER A 176 21.71 3.11 -8.49
CA SER A 176 20.47 3.42 -7.76
C SER A 176 19.21 2.91 -8.47
N SER A 177 19.32 2.43 -9.71
CA SER A 177 18.16 2.04 -10.51
C SER A 177 17.50 0.76 -9.96
N PRO A 178 16.16 0.72 -9.84
CA PRO A 178 15.45 -0.49 -9.40
C PRO A 178 15.77 -1.73 -10.23
N GLU A 179 16.02 -1.56 -11.54
CA GLU A 179 16.34 -2.64 -12.46
C GLU A 179 17.68 -3.30 -12.09
N THR A 180 18.75 -2.50 -11.96
CA THR A 180 20.06 -3.02 -11.52
C THR A 180 19.96 -3.65 -10.13
N LEU A 181 19.16 -3.10 -9.22
CA LEU A 181 18.93 -3.70 -7.91
C LEU A 181 18.32 -5.10 -8.02
N THR A 182 17.27 -5.26 -8.84
CA THR A 182 16.66 -6.58 -9.05
C THR A 182 17.63 -7.58 -9.66
N GLU A 183 18.42 -7.16 -10.65
CA GLU A 183 19.42 -8.03 -11.30
C GLU A 183 20.50 -8.51 -10.32
N VAL A 184 21.04 -7.60 -9.50
CA VAL A 184 22.08 -7.95 -8.52
C VAL A 184 21.53 -8.88 -7.44
N LEU A 185 20.29 -8.66 -6.98
CA LEU A 185 19.64 -9.51 -5.98
C LEU A 185 19.32 -10.90 -6.53
N LEU A 186 18.87 -11.00 -7.78
CA LEU A 186 18.61 -12.27 -8.44
C LEU A 186 19.90 -13.08 -8.65
N LYS A 187 20.97 -12.41 -9.08
CA LYS A 187 22.29 -13.03 -9.24
C LYS A 187 22.89 -13.52 -7.91
N ASP A 188 22.63 -12.83 -6.81
CA ASP A 188 23.06 -13.28 -5.47
C ASP A 188 22.20 -14.44 -4.94
N ALA A 189 20.97 -14.61 -5.44
CA ALA A 189 20.07 -15.70 -5.05
C ALA A 189 20.38 -17.03 -5.75
N GLU A 190 21.12 -17.02 -6.87
CA GLU A 190 21.56 -18.24 -7.58
C GLU A 190 22.46 -19.11 -6.69
N VAL A 191 22.15 -20.39 -6.55
CA VAL A 191 22.97 -21.32 -5.76
C VAL A 191 24.30 -21.57 -6.47
N ARG A 192 25.41 -21.39 -5.75
CA ARG A 192 26.76 -21.55 -6.33
C ARG A 192 27.63 -22.65 -5.75
N VAL A 193 27.20 -23.21 -4.63
CA VAL A 193 27.91 -24.29 -3.95
C VAL A 193 26.96 -25.48 -3.90
N SER A 194 27.44 -26.64 -4.37
CA SER A 194 26.70 -27.89 -4.31
C SER A 194 26.54 -28.35 -2.85
N GLU A 195 25.69 -29.35 -2.63
CA GLU A 195 25.54 -29.96 -1.30
C GLU A 195 26.87 -30.52 -0.77
N ASP A 196 27.73 -31.00 -1.68
CA ASP A 196 29.06 -31.53 -1.37
C ASP A 196 30.12 -30.44 -1.06
N GLY A 197 29.74 -29.16 -1.11
CA GLY A 197 30.63 -28.03 -0.81
C GLY A 197 31.55 -27.62 -1.97
N GLU A 198 31.31 -28.17 -3.17
CA GLU A 198 32.06 -27.82 -4.38
C GLU A 198 31.42 -26.66 -5.14
N LEU A 199 32.22 -25.95 -5.94
CA LEU A 199 31.73 -24.88 -6.79
C LEU A 199 30.98 -25.46 -7.99
N ILE A 200 29.74 -25.03 -8.19
CA ILE A 200 28.94 -25.42 -9.35
C ILE A 200 29.53 -24.75 -10.60
N ALA A 201 29.66 -25.51 -11.68
CA ALA A 201 30.13 -24.98 -12.96
C ALA A 201 29.14 -23.92 -13.48
N PRO A 202 29.60 -22.82 -14.13
CA PRO A 202 28.72 -21.74 -14.57
C PRO A 202 27.56 -22.15 -15.48
N GLU A 203 27.72 -23.24 -16.23
CA GLU A 203 26.72 -23.80 -17.15
C GLU A 203 25.62 -24.57 -16.43
N GLU A 204 25.89 -25.07 -15.23
CA GLU A 204 24.96 -25.86 -14.41
C GLU A 204 24.20 -25.00 -13.39
N ILE A 205 24.51 -23.70 -13.29
CA ILE A 205 23.82 -22.78 -12.40
C ILE A 205 22.40 -22.56 -12.91
N VAL A 206 21.42 -23.05 -12.15
CA VAL A 206 20.01 -22.81 -12.43
C VAL A 206 19.66 -21.37 -12.07
N PRO A 207 19.23 -20.54 -13.03
CA PRO A 207 18.85 -19.15 -12.74
C PRO A 207 17.56 -19.09 -11.93
N VAL A 208 17.48 -18.12 -11.02
CA VAL A 208 16.29 -17.88 -10.21
C VAL A 208 15.18 -17.28 -11.06
N GLU A 209 13.94 -17.71 -10.82
CA GLU A 209 12.75 -17.17 -11.50
C GLU A 209 12.65 -15.66 -11.28
N LYS A 210 12.53 -14.90 -12.37
CA LYS A 210 12.41 -13.44 -12.32
C LYS A 210 10.99 -13.04 -11.92
N PRO A 211 10.81 -11.94 -11.17
CA PRO A 211 9.49 -11.38 -10.92
C PRO A 211 8.76 -11.05 -12.23
N MET A 212 7.43 -11.22 -12.22
CA MET A 212 6.58 -10.86 -13.34
C MET A 212 6.71 -9.35 -13.68
N PRO A 213 6.59 -8.98 -14.98
CA PRO A 213 6.67 -7.60 -15.38
C PRO A 213 5.53 -6.78 -14.76
N ARG A 214 5.83 -5.52 -14.43
CA ARG A 214 4.85 -4.60 -13.86
C ARG A 214 3.80 -4.13 -14.87
N ARG A 215 4.15 -4.11 -16.16
CA ARG A 215 3.25 -3.81 -17.27
C ARG A 215 2.70 -5.13 -17.80
N THR A 216 1.38 -5.23 -17.89
CA THR A 216 0.69 -6.43 -18.36
C THR A 216 0.40 -6.33 -19.86
N GLU A 217 -0.04 -7.43 -20.47
CA GLU A 217 -0.51 -7.41 -21.86
C GLU A 217 -1.65 -6.42 -22.09
N ALA A 218 -2.50 -6.20 -21.09
CA ALA A 218 -3.60 -5.24 -21.15
C ALA A 218 -3.09 -3.79 -21.23
N ASP A 219 -1.93 -3.49 -20.62
CA ASP A 219 -1.25 -2.19 -20.74
C ASP A 219 -0.61 -1.99 -22.11
N GLU A 220 -0.10 -3.05 -22.72
CA GLU A 220 0.49 -3.00 -24.06
C GLU A 220 -0.59 -2.85 -25.14
N LYS A 221 -1.68 -3.61 -25.02
CA LYS A 221 -2.84 -3.56 -25.93
C LYS A 221 -3.73 -2.34 -25.68
N GLY A 222 -3.63 -1.70 -24.51
CA GLY A 222 -4.46 -0.56 -24.12
C GLY A 222 -5.93 -0.92 -23.90
N ASP A 223 -6.22 -2.15 -23.48
CA ASP A 223 -7.58 -2.65 -23.29
C ASP A 223 -8.21 -2.06 -22.02
N LYS A 224 -9.18 -1.16 -22.19
CA LYS A 224 -9.86 -0.45 -21.09
C LYS A 224 -10.95 -1.27 -20.40
N THR A 225 -11.24 -2.48 -20.87
CA THR A 225 -12.21 -3.37 -20.23
C THR A 225 -11.58 -4.24 -19.14
N ARG A 226 -10.24 -4.37 -19.18
CA ARG A 226 -9.44 -5.19 -18.28
C ARG A 226 -9.12 -4.48 -16.97
N LEU A 227 -9.12 -5.25 -15.88
CA LEU A 227 -8.79 -4.79 -14.53
C LEU A 227 -7.30 -4.92 -14.21
N ASP A 228 -6.58 -5.77 -14.94
CA ASP A 228 -5.15 -6.07 -14.82
C ASP A 228 -4.25 -5.08 -15.59
N ARG A 229 -4.78 -4.00 -16.15
CA ARG A 229 -3.99 -2.89 -16.70
C ARG A 229 -3.67 -1.85 -15.62
N LYS A 230 -2.54 -1.13 -15.69
CA LYS A 230 -2.19 -0.03 -14.79
C LYS A 230 -2.35 -0.43 -13.33
N LEU A 231 -1.59 -1.45 -12.94
CA LEU A 231 -1.66 -2.06 -11.60
C LEU A 231 -1.23 -1.10 -10.49
N ASP A 232 -0.52 -0.02 -10.80
CA ASP A 232 -0.05 1.02 -9.88
C ASP A 232 -0.98 2.23 -9.75
N GLU A 233 -1.97 2.39 -10.63
CA GLU A 233 -2.98 3.44 -10.59
C GLU A 233 -4.34 2.93 -10.08
N THR A 234 -5.22 3.85 -9.67
CA THR A 234 -6.60 3.51 -9.30
C THR A 234 -7.48 3.52 -10.55
N LEU A 235 -8.24 2.44 -10.77
CA LEU A 235 -9.22 2.38 -11.86
C LEU A 235 -10.63 2.65 -11.37
N TYR A 236 -11.42 3.34 -12.18
CA TYR A 236 -12.79 3.76 -11.93
C TYR A 236 -13.70 3.12 -12.98
N LEU A 237 -14.79 2.48 -12.54
CA LEU A 237 -15.79 1.94 -13.46
C LEU A 237 -16.63 3.09 -14.01
N VAL A 238 -16.61 3.24 -15.34
CA VAL A 238 -17.44 4.21 -16.06
C VAL A 238 -18.27 3.47 -17.09
N VAL A 239 -19.56 3.78 -17.15
CA VAL A 239 -20.53 3.16 -18.05
C VAL A 239 -21.09 4.19 -19.02
N LYS A 240 -21.41 3.74 -20.24
CA LYS A 240 -22.00 4.56 -21.30
C LYS A 240 -23.49 4.24 -21.42
N LYS A 241 -24.33 5.26 -21.28
CA LYS A 241 -25.78 5.13 -21.48
C LYS A 241 -26.09 5.13 -22.98
N GLY A 242 -26.72 4.08 -23.48
CA GLY A 242 -26.97 3.90 -24.91
C GLY A 242 -27.87 4.97 -25.53
N ARG A 243 -28.89 5.42 -24.80
CA ARG A 243 -29.86 6.42 -25.31
C ARG A 243 -29.28 7.83 -25.48
N GLU A 244 -28.29 8.21 -24.67
CA GLU A 244 -27.71 9.57 -24.67
C GLU A 244 -26.25 9.61 -25.13
N GLY A 245 -25.58 8.45 -25.25
CA GLY A 245 -24.16 8.34 -25.56
C GLY A 245 -23.23 8.90 -24.47
N LYS A 246 -23.77 9.37 -23.35
CA LYS A 246 -23.00 10.01 -22.26
C LYS A 246 -22.38 8.97 -21.34
N TRP A 247 -21.12 9.22 -20.99
CA TRP A 247 -20.40 8.47 -19.97
C TRP A 247 -20.74 8.99 -18.57
N GLY A 248 -20.86 8.06 -17.63
CA GLY A 248 -21.11 8.37 -16.23
C GLY A 248 -20.93 7.14 -15.35
N PHE A 249 -21.37 7.26 -14.11
CA PHE A 249 -21.32 6.17 -13.15
C PHE A 249 -22.66 5.39 -13.12
N PRO A 250 -22.65 4.10 -12.74
CA PRO A 250 -23.87 3.36 -12.44
C PRO A 250 -24.70 4.13 -11.42
N MET A 251 -25.96 4.41 -11.75
CA MET A 251 -26.85 5.22 -10.92
C MET A 251 -28.30 4.77 -11.03
N GLY A 252 -29.01 4.81 -9.90
CA GLY A 252 -30.43 4.47 -9.80
C GLY A 252 -31.22 5.59 -9.12
N GLN A 253 -32.52 5.65 -9.40
CA GLN A 253 -33.43 6.46 -8.59
C GLN A 253 -33.55 5.82 -7.20
N VAL A 254 -33.55 6.67 -6.17
CA VAL A 254 -33.79 6.25 -4.79
C VAL A 254 -35.30 6.12 -4.60
N GLU A 255 -35.73 4.91 -4.26
CA GLU A 255 -37.13 4.61 -3.94
C GLU A 255 -37.42 4.98 -2.48
N THR A 256 -38.71 5.11 -2.13
CA THR A 256 -39.14 5.58 -0.80
C THR A 256 -38.67 4.69 0.36
N ASP A 257 -38.50 3.39 0.11
CA ASP A 257 -38.13 2.38 1.12
C ASP A 257 -36.63 2.04 1.14
N GLU A 258 -35.80 2.70 0.32
CA GLU A 258 -34.38 2.39 0.19
C GLU A 258 -33.46 3.52 0.70
N ALA A 259 -32.43 3.14 1.45
CA ALA A 259 -31.33 4.05 1.75
C ALA A 259 -30.35 4.17 0.56
N LEU A 260 -29.63 5.29 0.47
CA LEU A 260 -28.69 5.58 -0.64
C LEU A 260 -27.72 4.44 -0.97
N HIS A 261 -27.17 3.77 0.06
CA HIS A 261 -26.21 2.69 -0.11
C HIS A 261 -26.83 1.39 -0.63
N HIS A 262 -28.09 1.10 -0.30
CA HIS A 262 -28.83 -0.03 -0.87
C HIS A 262 -29.15 0.25 -2.34
N THR A 263 -29.65 1.46 -2.64
CA THR A 263 -29.90 1.89 -4.03
C THR A 263 -28.63 1.87 -4.87
N ALA A 264 -27.48 2.30 -4.34
CA ALA A 264 -26.21 2.24 -5.08
C ALA A 264 -25.79 0.80 -5.40
N LYS A 265 -25.97 -0.14 -4.46
CA LYS A 265 -25.66 -1.55 -4.65
C LYS A 265 -26.60 -2.20 -5.69
N ARG A 266 -27.90 -1.91 -5.61
CA ARG A 266 -28.90 -2.34 -6.60
C ARG A 266 -28.59 -1.77 -7.98
N ALA A 267 -28.33 -0.46 -8.07
CA ALA A 267 -28.00 0.21 -9.32
C ALA A 267 -26.72 -0.36 -9.98
N LEU A 268 -25.74 -0.80 -9.19
CA LEU A 268 -24.58 -1.51 -9.72
C LEU A 268 -24.96 -2.89 -10.29
N ALA A 269 -25.73 -3.68 -9.56
CA ALA A 269 -26.15 -5.01 -9.99
C ALA A 269 -26.99 -4.96 -11.28
N GLU A 270 -27.89 -3.98 -11.38
CA GLU A 270 -28.70 -3.71 -12.59
C GLU A 270 -27.88 -3.22 -13.79
N ALA A 271 -26.75 -2.55 -13.53
CA ALA A 271 -25.90 -1.96 -14.56
C ALA A 271 -24.84 -2.93 -15.10
N ALA A 272 -24.14 -3.61 -14.20
CA ALA A 272 -22.89 -4.32 -14.46
C ALA A 272 -22.88 -5.76 -13.91
N GLY A 273 -24.06 -6.27 -13.53
CA GLY A 273 -24.23 -7.65 -13.08
C GLY A 273 -23.77 -7.90 -11.64
N VAL A 274 -23.96 -9.15 -11.21
CA VAL A 274 -23.65 -9.62 -9.84
C VAL A 274 -22.27 -10.29 -9.72
N ASN A 275 -21.58 -10.50 -10.84
CA ASN A 275 -20.29 -11.21 -10.92
C ASN A 275 -19.09 -10.34 -10.48
N MET A 276 -19.31 -9.45 -9.52
CA MET A 276 -18.27 -8.61 -8.91
C MET A 276 -18.36 -8.70 -7.39
N ASN A 277 -17.25 -9.07 -6.76
CA ASN A 277 -17.10 -8.96 -5.31
C ASN A 277 -16.84 -7.49 -4.96
N THR A 278 -17.91 -6.79 -4.57
CA THR A 278 -17.88 -5.36 -4.28
C THR A 278 -18.21 -5.05 -2.83
N TRP A 279 -17.53 -4.04 -2.31
CA TRP A 279 -17.76 -3.50 -0.98
C TRP A 279 -18.04 -2.01 -1.06
N VAL A 280 -19.24 -1.61 -0.65
CA VAL A 280 -19.60 -0.19 -0.47
C VAL A 280 -18.99 0.28 0.84
N VAL A 281 -18.11 1.27 0.79
CA VAL A 281 -17.25 1.67 1.93
C VAL A 281 -18.07 2.14 3.13
N GLY A 282 -19.20 2.82 2.89
CA GLY A 282 -20.05 3.32 3.94
C GLY A 282 -21.34 3.94 3.39
N ARG A 283 -22.07 4.62 4.27
CA ARG A 283 -23.37 5.24 3.96
C ARG A 283 -23.25 6.71 3.53
N VAL A 284 -22.10 7.32 3.78
CA VAL A 284 -21.85 8.75 3.53
C VAL A 284 -21.53 8.96 2.05
N PRO A 285 -22.23 9.86 1.34
CA PRO A 285 -21.88 10.22 -0.02
C PRO A 285 -20.56 10.99 -0.04
N VAL A 286 -19.68 10.63 -0.96
CA VAL A 286 -18.33 11.20 -1.12
C VAL A 286 -18.29 12.37 -2.10
N ALA A 287 -19.31 12.47 -2.96
CA ALA A 287 -19.52 13.58 -3.88
C ALA A 287 -21.03 13.74 -4.14
N HIS A 288 -21.41 14.89 -4.69
CA HIS A 288 -22.79 15.12 -5.12
C HIS A 288 -22.82 16.00 -6.37
N GLN A 289 -23.87 15.85 -7.16
CA GLN A 289 -24.14 16.70 -8.32
C GLN A 289 -25.61 17.10 -8.30
N VAL A 290 -25.86 18.39 -8.50
CA VAL A 290 -27.21 18.94 -8.58
C VAL A 290 -27.44 19.40 -10.02
N ILE A 291 -28.49 18.87 -10.63
CA ILE A 291 -29.02 19.32 -11.91
C ILE A 291 -30.32 20.06 -11.58
N GLU A 292 -30.34 21.34 -11.89
CA GLU A 292 -31.48 22.20 -11.57
C GLU A 292 -32.72 21.81 -12.40
N PRO A 293 -33.93 21.95 -11.82
CA PRO A 293 -35.18 21.73 -12.52
C PRO A 293 -35.40 22.83 -13.56
N GLU A 294 -36.08 22.46 -14.65
CA GLU A 294 -36.54 23.43 -15.63
C GLU A 294 -37.96 23.87 -15.23
N ILE A 295 -38.07 25.13 -14.82
CA ILE A 295 -39.32 25.75 -14.37
C ILE A 295 -39.66 26.83 -15.39
N GLU A 296 -40.87 26.77 -15.93
CA GLU A 296 -41.34 27.79 -16.87
C GLU A 296 -41.55 29.12 -16.13
N PRO A 297 -40.93 30.23 -16.59
CA PRO A 297 -40.88 31.47 -15.83
C PRO A 297 -42.25 32.14 -15.64
N GLU A 298 -43.17 31.97 -16.59
CA GLU A 298 -44.50 32.61 -16.55
C GLU A 298 -45.51 31.85 -15.70
N THR A 299 -45.56 30.52 -15.83
CA THR A 299 -46.58 29.70 -15.16
C THR A 299 -46.11 29.12 -13.83
N LYS A 300 -44.81 29.24 -13.51
CA LYS A 300 -44.13 28.55 -12.39
C LYS A 300 -44.40 27.03 -12.37
N LYS A 301 -44.79 26.45 -13.51
CA LYS A 301 -45.00 25.02 -13.64
C LYS A 301 -43.68 24.32 -13.91
N LEU A 302 -43.52 23.17 -13.29
CA LEU A 302 -42.36 22.32 -13.45
C LEU A 302 -42.44 21.60 -14.80
N VAL A 303 -41.58 22.00 -15.75
CA VAL A 303 -41.48 21.37 -17.07
C VAL A 303 -40.67 20.08 -16.97
N LYS A 304 -39.53 20.15 -16.26
CA LYS A 304 -38.65 19.00 -16.06
C LYS A 304 -38.12 18.98 -14.63
N ARG A 305 -38.25 17.81 -13.97
CA ARG A 305 -37.65 17.58 -12.66
C ARG A 305 -36.13 17.66 -12.73
N GLY A 306 -35.53 18.36 -11.76
CA GLY A 306 -34.10 18.35 -11.51
C GLY A 306 -33.67 17.02 -10.87
N ASP A 307 -32.37 16.78 -10.82
CA ASP A 307 -31.79 15.59 -10.20
C ASP A 307 -30.78 15.98 -9.13
N LYS A 308 -30.88 15.37 -7.94
CA LYS A 308 -29.84 15.40 -6.91
C LYS A 308 -29.17 14.03 -6.87
N ILE A 309 -27.97 13.95 -7.41
CA ILE A 309 -27.20 12.71 -7.53
C ILE A 309 -26.19 12.67 -6.39
N PHE A 310 -26.29 11.68 -5.53
CA PHE A 310 -25.32 11.41 -4.47
C PHE A 310 -24.41 10.26 -4.88
N TYR A 311 -23.10 10.48 -4.85
CA TYR A 311 -22.11 9.48 -5.21
C TYR A 311 -21.56 8.79 -3.98
N LEU A 312 -21.61 7.46 -3.96
CA LEU A 312 -21.01 6.63 -2.92
C LEU A 312 -19.74 5.95 -3.44
N LYS A 313 -18.82 5.65 -2.53
CA LYS A 313 -17.58 4.95 -2.85
C LYS A 313 -17.77 3.43 -2.74
N GLY A 314 -17.46 2.73 -3.82
CA GLY A 314 -17.34 1.28 -3.86
C GLY A 314 -15.91 0.84 -4.12
N ARG A 315 -15.51 -0.29 -3.55
CA ARG A 315 -14.28 -1.01 -3.87
C ARG A 315 -14.63 -2.34 -4.52
N ILE A 316 -13.93 -2.69 -5.59
CA ILE A 316 -13.96 -4.05 -6.16
C ILE A 316 -12.75 -4.84 -5.66
N MET A 317 -12.98 -6.08 -5.26
CA MET A 317 -11.93 -6.98 -4.79
C MET A 317 -11.66 -8.09 -5.81
N ALA A 318 -12.69 -8.55 -6.52
CA ALA A 318 -12.59 -9.58 -7.56
C ALA A 318 -13.80 -9.52 -8.49
N GLY A 319 -13.71 -10.23 -9.62
CA GLY A 319 -14.77 -10.32 -10.62
C GLY A 319 -14.66 -9.27 -11.73
N GLN A 320 -15.68 -9.19 -12.58
CA GLN A 320 -15.70 -8.29 -13.73
C GLN A 320 -17.12 -7.78 -13.98
N ALA A 321 -17.22 -6.57 -14.52
CA ALA A 321 -18.49 -5.99 -14.96
C ALA A 321 -19.01 -6.75 -16.19
N ASP A 322 -20.28 -7.13 -16.12
CA ASP A 322 -20.99 -7.77 -17.21
C ASP A 322 -22.24 -6.95 -17.56
N LEU A 323 -22.37 -6.57 -18.83
CA LEU A 323 -23.49 -5.78 -19.33
C LEU A 323 -24.61 -6.66 -19.93
N THR A 324 -24.45 -7.98 -19.95
CA THR A 324 -25.51 -8.88 -20.41
C THR A 324 -26.74 -8.74 -19.50
N GLY A 325 -27.92 -8.54 -20.12
CA GLY A 325 -29.19 -8.40 -19.39
C GLY A 325 -29.36 -7.10 -18.58
N ASN A 326 -28.59 -6.05 -18.87
CA ASN A 326 -28.71 -4.79 -18.13
C ASN A 326 -30.09 -4.13 -18.29
N THR A 327 -30.64 -3.60 -17.20
CA THR A 327 -31.95 -2.92 -17.19
C THR A 327 -31.82 -1.41 -17.45
N GLN A 328 -30.61 -0.87 -17.35
CA GLN A 328 -30.32 0.56 -17.47
C GLN A 328 -30.03 1.03 -18.91
N GLY A 329 -30.07 0.13 -19.90
CA GLY A 329 -29.82 0.44 -21.31
C GLY A 329 -28.38 0.90 -21.57
N LEU A 330 -27.43 0.25 -20.92
CA LEU A 330 -25.99 0.52 -21.04
C LEU A 330 -25.40 -0.24 -22.21
N THR A 331 -24.51 0.40 -22.97
CA THR A 331 -23.92 -0.19 -24.18
C THR A 331 -22.46 -0.60 -23.98
N GLU A 332 -21.72 0.17 -23.21
CA GLU A 332 -20.28 -0.03 -23.00
C GLU A 332 -19.91 0.26 -21.56
N PHE A 333 -18.88 -0.41 -21.06
CA PHE A 333 -18.19 -0.05 -19.82
C PHE A 333 -16.70 0.00 -20.04
N ARG A 334 -16.01 0.82 -19.23
CA ARG A 334 -14.56 0.91 -19.20
C ARG A 334 -14.11 1.13 -17.77
N TRP A 335 -13.02 0.47 -17.40
CA TRP A 335 -12.23 0.84 -16.25
C TRP A 335 -11.30 1.94 -16.71
N LEU A 336 -11.34 3.13 -16.10
CA LEU A 336 -10.56 4.31 -16.50
C LEU A 336 -9.72 4.84 -15.34
N THR A 337 -8.58 5.45 -15.63
CA THR A 337 -7.80 6.15 -14.61
C THR A 337 -8.32 7.57 -14.41
N GLN A 338 -7.86 8.27 -13.37
CA GLN A 338 -8.21 9.68 -13.12
C GLN A 338 -8.04 10.56 -14.37
N ARG A 339 -6.87 10.49 -15.01
CA ARG A 339 -6.52 11.32 -16.18
C ARG A 339 -7.34 10.96 -17.43
N GLU A 340 -7.72 9.71 -17.56
CA GLU A 340 -8.56 9.25 -18.67
C GLU A 340 -10.02 9.64 -18.45
N MET A 341 -10.47 9.58 -17.19
CA MET A 341 -11.83 9.93 -16.78
C MET A 341 -12.12 11.42 -17.01
N GLU A 342 -11.16 12.31 -16.78
CA GLU A 342 -11.26 13.75 -17.09
C GLU A 342 -11.58 14.02 -18.56
N LYS A 343 -11.06 13.20 -19.48
CA LYS A 343 -11.25 13.36 -20.93
C LYS A 343 -12.56 12.76 -21.43
N VAL A 344 -13.10 11.79 -20.71
CA VAL A 344 -14.26 10.98 -21.14
C VAL A 344 -15.56 11.48 -20.51
N LEU A 345 -15.52 11.93 -19.26
CA LEU A 345 -16.70 12.41 -18.55
C LEU A 345 -17.10 13.82 -19.02
N PRO A 346 -18.40 14.14 -19.02
CA PRO A 346 -18.85 15.52 -19.17
C PRO A 346 -18.24 16.41 -18.09
N ARG A 347 -17.86 17.64 -18.45
CA ARG A 347 -17.21 18.60 -17.54
C ARG A 347 -17.98 18.80 -16.23
N SER A 348 -19.31 18.91 -16.28
CA SER A 348 -20.15 19.08 -15.10
C SER A 348 -20.09 17.88 -14.14
N VAL A 349 -19.98 16.66 -14.68
CA VAL A 349 -19.82 15.44 -13.87
C VAL A 349 -18.42 15.41 -13.28
N TRP A 350 -17.39 15.64 -14.10
CA TRP A 350 -16.00 15.66 -13.64
C TRP A 350 -15.76 16.66 -12.50
N GLU A 351 -16.23 17.89 -12.63
CA GLU A 351 -16.08 18.93 -11.61
C GLU A 351 -16.73 18.54 -10.27
N SER A 352 -17.84 17.78 -10.32
CA SER A 352 -18.53 17.30 -9.12
C SER A 352 -17.81 16.16 -8.41
N VAL A 353 -17.07 15.30 -9.15
CA VAL A 353 -16.42 14.11 -8.58
C VAL A 353 -14.92 14.26 -8.38
N LYS A 354 -14.25 15.23 -9.01
CA LYS A 354 -12.78 15.38 -8.99
C LYS A 354 -12.17 15.42 -7.58
N GLY A 355 -12.91 15.94 -6.58
CA GLY A 355 -12.44 16.02 -5.19
C GLY A 355 -12.39 14.66 -4.48
N MET A 356 -13.08 13.64 -4.98
CA MET A 356 -13.07 12.28 -4.43
C MET A 356 -11.96 11.40 -5.03
N VAL A 357 -11.49 11.75 -6.23
CA VAL A 357 -10.58 10.93 -7.02
C VAL A 357 -9.18 10.92 -6.38
N GLU A 358 -8.66 9.72 -6.14
CA GLU A 358 -7.34 9.53 -5.52
C GLU A 358 -6.22 9.85 -6.52
N LEU A 359 -5.24 10.63 -6.08
CA LEU A 359 -3.99 10.92 -6.81
C LEU A 359 -3.06 9.71 -6.72
N ARG A 360 -3.14 8.81 -7.71
CA ARG A 360 -2.10 7.81 -8.00
C ARG A 360 -2.04 7.53 -9.49
#